data_AF-A0A7Y4Z7L4-F1
#
_entry.id   AF-A0A7Y4Z7L4-F1
#
_cell.length_a   1.000
_cell.length_b   1.000
_cell.length_c   1.000
_cell.angle_alpha   90.00
_cell.angle_beta   90.00
_cell.angle_gamma   90.00
#
_symmetry.space_group_name_H-M   'P 1'
#
loop_
_entity.id
_entity.type
_entity.pdbx_description
1 polymer ?
#
loop_
_entity_poly.entity_id
_entity_poly.type
_entity_poly.pdbx_seq_one_letter_code
_entity_poly.pdbx_strand_id
1 'polypeptide(L)' 'MRVIELTAKILLLTMGVMLTACAPVQPWERGNLAKPQMALDPYPLQSALRAHNYGSREAAAGGNAAQGGGCGCY' A
#
# COMPACT_ATOMS: atom_id res chain seq x y z
N MET A 1 4.24 -46.20 0.75
CA MET A 1 3.97 -45.37 1.94
C MET A 1 5.07 -44.35 2.26
N ARG A 2 6.33 -44.72 2.53
CA ARG A 2 7.36 -43.77 3.02
C ARG A 2 7.67 -42.58 2.10
N VAL A 3 7.57 -42.75 0.78
CA VAL A 3 7.84 -41.68 -0.21
C VAL A 3 6.71 -40.63 -0.23
N ILE A 4 5.46 -41.06 -0.01
CA ILE A 4 4.29 -40.16 0.06
C ILE A 4 4.34 -39.33 1.35
N GLU A 5 4.72 -39.95 2.47
CA GLU A 5 4.95 -39.26 3.75
C GLU A 5 6.09 -38.24 3.66
N LEU A 6 7.19 -38.58 2.98
CA LEU A 6 8.32 -37.66 2.79
C LEU A 6 7.95 -36.44 1.94
N THR A 7 7.24 -36.68 0.83
CA THR A 7 6.81 -35.60 -0.08
C THR A 7 5.79 -34.68 0.57
N ALA A 8 4.85 -35.21 1.36
CA ALA A 8 3.91 -34.41 2.14
C ALA A 8 4.62 -33.52 3.17
N LYS A 9 5.63 -34.04 3.89
CA LYS A 9 6.41 -33.27 4.86
C LYS A 9 7.25 -32.16 4.19
N ILE A 10 7.83 -32.45 3.02
CA ILE A 10 8.58 -31.44 2.24
C ILE A 10 7.64 -30.33 1.79
N LEU A 11 6.45 -30.66 1.27
CA LEU A 11 5.45 -29.67 0.86
C LEU A 11 5.02 -28.78 2.03
N LEU A 12 4.74 -29.37 3.20
CA LEU A 12 4.37 -28.64 4.41
C LEU A 12 5.49 -27.69 4.87
N LEU A 13 6.75 -28.14 4.81
CA LEU A 13 7.91 -27.32 5.17
C LEU A 13 8.07 -26.13 4.21
N THR A 14 7.94 -26.37 2.89
CA THR A 14 8.05 -25.29 1.89
C THR A 14 6.96 -24.24 2.05
N MET A 15 5.74 -24.66 2.40
CA MET A 15 4.61 -23.77 2.63
C MET A 15 4.83 -22.91 3.88
N GLY A 16 5.43 -23.47 4.95
CA GLY A 16 5.78 -22.75 6.18
C GLY A 16 6.79 -21.62 5.98
N VAL A 17 7.77 -21.80 5.09
CA VAL A 17 8.81 -20.78 4.82
C VAL A 17 8.21 -19.53 4.17
N MET A 18 7.18 -19.67 3.34
CA MET A 18 6.56 -18.55 2.61
C MET A 18 5.84 -17.56 3.54
N LEU A 19 5.47 -17.95 4.77
CA LEU A 19 4.86 -17.03 5.74
C LEU A 19 5.85 -16.00 6.31
N THR A 20 7.15 -16.21 6.17
CA THR A 20 8.19 -15.31 6.71
C THR A 20 8.56 -14.16 5.76
N ALA A 21 7.93 -14.07 4.59
CA ALA A 21 8.27 -13.08 3.55
C ALA A 21 7.88 -11.62 3.90
N CYS A 22 7.18 -11.37 5.00
CA CYS A 22 6.83 -10.03 5.43
C CYS A 22 8.02 -9.38 6.16
N ALA A 23 8.74 -8.49 5.48
CA ALA A 23 9.82 -7.73 6.08
C ALA A 23 9.29 -6.49 6.82
N PRO A 24 9.69 -6.25 8.09
CA PRO A 24 9.38 -5.00 8.76
C PRO A 24 10.17 -3.86 8.11
N VAL A 25 9.46 -2.90 7.51
CA VAL A 25 10.06 -1.70 6.93
C VAL A 25 10.04 -0.58 7.96
N GLN A 26 11.19 0.03 8.22
CA GLN A 26 11.28 1.13 9.17
C GLN A 26 10.69 2.42 8.57
N PRO A 27 10.06 3.32 9.37
CA PRO A 27 9.35 4.48 8.84
C PRO A 27 10.17 5.41 7.93
N TRP A 28 11.49 5.51 8.16
CA TRP A 28 12.43 6.34 7.40
C TRP A 28 12.90 5.70 6.10
N GLU A 29 12.84 4.38 5.96
CA GLU A 29 13.22 3.67 4.72
C GLU A 29 12.22 3.93 3.59
N ARG A 30 11.01 4.38 3.94
CA ARG A 30 9.97 4.75 2.97
C ARG A 30 10.41 5.82 1.98
N GLY A 31 11.27 6.76 2.38
CA GLY A 31 11.79 7.80 1.47
C GLY A 31 12.57 7.22 0.28
N ASN A 32 13.24 6.07 0.48
CA ASN A 32 13.98 5.38 -0.58
C ASN A 32 13.14 4.30 -1.29
N LEU A 33 12.22 3.66 -0.58
CA LEU A 33 11.38 2.57 -1.11
C LEU A 33 10.19 3.08 -1.94
N ALA A 34 9.62 4.23 -1.58
CA ALA A 34 8.49 4.84 -2.27
C ALA A 34 8.98 5.54 -3.55
N LYS A 35 8.83 4.87 -4.69
CA LYS A 35 9.22 5.43 -5.97
C LYS A 35 8.19 6.46 -6.46
N PRO A 36 8.57 7.48 -7.23
CA PRO A 36 7.65 8.49 -7.74
C PRO A 36 6.47 7.91 -8.55
N GLN A 37 6.66 6.78 -9.24
CA GLN A 37 5.59 6.15 -10.03
C GLN A 37 4.54 5.42 -9.18
N MET A 38 4.82 5.22 -7.89
CA MET A 38 3.90 4.62 -6.92
C MET A 38 3.00 5.68 -6.25
N ALA A 39 3.16 6.96 -6.61
CA ALA A 39 2.34 8.03 -6.09
C ALA A 39 0.86 7.79 -6.45
N LEU A 40 -0.01 7.82 -5.44
CA LEU A 40 -1.47 7.73 -5.60
C LEU A 40 -2.00 8.84 -6.52
N ASP A 41 -1.37 10.01 -6.45
CA ASP A 41 -1.66 11.14 -7.29
C ASP A 41 -0.36 11.62 -7.98
N PRO A 42 -0.25 11.50 -9.31
CA PRO A 42 0.91 11.97 -10.05
C PRO A 42 1.00 13.50 -10.12
N TYR A 43 -0.10 14.24 -9.90
CA TYR A 43 -0.16 15.70 -10.03
C TYR A 43 -0.81 16.37 -8.81
N PRO A 44 -0.18 16.28 -7.62
CA PRO A 44 -0.75 16.74 -6.35
C PRO A 44 -1.12 18.23 -6.32
N LEU A 45 -0.37 19.07 -7.04
CA LEU A 45 -0.68 20.50 -7.13
C LEU A 45 -1.98 20.76 -7.92
N GLN A 46 -2.17 20.04 -9.02
CA GLN A 46 -3.35 20.22 -9.86
C GLN A 46 -4.59 19.67 -9.17
N SER A 47 -4.49 18.52 -8.51
CA SER A 47 -5.59 17.94 -7.74
C SER A 47 -5.97 18.82 -6.55
N ALA A 48 -4.99 19.37 -5.82
CA ALA A 48 -5.24 20.30 -4.71
C ALA A 48 -5.96 21.57 -5.19
N LEU A 49 -5.48 22.17 -6.29
CA LEU A 49 -6.12 23.35 -6.87
C LEU A 49 -7.56 23.04 -7.33
N ARG A 50 -7.76 21.90 -7.97
CA ARG A 50 -9.08 21.43 -8.41
C ARG A 50 -10.01 21.21 -7.21
N ALA A 51 -9.52 20.55 -6.16
CA ALA A 51 -10.26 20.32 -4.92
C ALA A 51 -10.65 21.63 -4.23
N HIS A 52 -9.76 22.62 -4.19
CA HIS A 52 -10.05 23.94 -3.65
C HIS A 52 -11.16 24.67 -4.43
N ASN A 53 -11.10 24.61 -5.77
CA ASN A 53 -12.13 25.20 -6.63
C ASN A 53 -13.49 24.51 -6.46
N TYR A 54 -13.53 23.18 -6.50
CA TYR A 54 -14.79 22.44 -6.30
C TYR A 54 -15.34 22.61 -4.88
N GLY A 55 -14.49 22.51 -3.86
CA GLY A 55 -14.91 22.74 -2.46
C GLY A 55 -15.50 24.12 -2.24
N SER A 56 -14.99 25.14 -2.92
CA SER A 56 -15.53 26.51 -2.85
C SER A 56 -16.87 26.66 -3.58
N ARG A 57 -17.09 25.90 -4.66
CA ARG A 57 -18.30 26.00 -5.50
C ARG A 57 -19.44 25.09 -5.05
N GLU A 58 -19.10 23.96 -4.46
CA GLU A 58 -20.02 22.84 -4.22
C GLU A 58 -20.09 22.45 -2.74
N ALA A 59 -19.77 23.36 -1.82
CA ALA A 59 -19.60 23.18 -0.36
C ALA A 59 -20.62 22.28 0.40
N ALA A 60 -21.73 21.88 -0.23
CA ALA A 60 -22.73 20.96 0.30
C ALA A 60 -22.61 19.49 -0.19
N ALA A 61 -21.93 19.21 -1.30
CA ALA A 61 -21.68 17.84 -1.76
C ALA A 61 -20.46 17.30 -0.99
N GLY A 62 -20.68 16.24 -0.19
CA GLY A 62 -19.72 15.66 0.75
C GLY A 62 -18.29 15.75 0.24
N GLY A 63 -17.46 16.49 0.98
CA GLY A 63 -16.09 16.81 0.59
C GLY A 63 -15.30 15.56 0.23
N ASN A 64 -14.27 15.73 -0.61
CA ASN A 64 -13.34 14.70 -1.08
C ASN A 64 -12.66 13.98 0.10
N ALA A 65 -13.40 13.13 0.79
CA ALA A 65 -12.98 12.33 1.94
C ALA A 65 -12.32 11.06 1.43
N ALA A 66 -11.24 11.27 0.68
CA ALA A 66 -10.25 10.25 0.35
C ALA A 66 -8.91 10.95 0.07
N GLN A 67 -8.54 11.93 0.90
CA GLN A 67 -7.15 12.34 0.97
C GLN A 67 -6.36 11.20 1.65
N GLY A 68 -5.79 10.32 0.83
CA GLY A 68 -4.70 9.44 1.25
C GLY A 68 -5.11 8.13 1.92
N GLY A 69 -5.65 7.19 1.15
CA GLY A 69 -5.71 5.77 1.52
C GLY A 69 -4.35 5.06 1.44
N GLY A 70 -3.27 5.70 1.93
CA GLY A 70 -1.92 5.14 1.92
C GLY A 70 -1.23 5.41 3.25
N CYS A 71 -1.40 4.51 4.21
CA CYS A 71 -0.70 4.43 5.52
C CYS A 71 -0.37 5.71 6.31
N GLY A 72 -0.95 6.87 5.97
CA GLY A 72 -1.22 8.02 6.84
C GLY A 72 -0.06 8.58 7.67
N CYS A 73 1.19 8.43 7.25
CA CYS A 73 2.31 8.97 8.02
C CYS A 73 2.86 10.22 7.35
N TYR A 74 2.31 11.35 7.82
CA TYR A 74 2.67 12.77 7.69
C TYR A 74 2.61 13.39 6.28
#